data_AF-A0A946GU34-F1
#
_entry.id   AF-A0A946GU34-F1
#
_cell.length_a   1.000
_cell.length_b   1.000
_cell.length_c   1.000
_cell.angle_alpha   90.00
_cell.angle_beta   90.00
_cell.angle_gamma   90.00
#
_symmetry.space_group_name_H-M   'P 1'
#
loop_
_entity.id
_entity.type
_entity.pdbx_description
1 polymer ?
#
loop_
_entity_poly.entity_id
_entity_poly.type
_entity_poly.pdbx_seq_one_letter_code
_entity_poly.pdbx_strand_id
1 'polypeptide(L)'
;MDVPGYVPAAVKMEISSILYGDGQEYGGWEQLLFKQEKELQGIEEKLRLSPKKTLSKYAEELYCKRKENLSLKKTLEHDVLALKRLAYDPRMQEVYAKLTAELKEDNQFRNYISSAWAAKQDYSIYRAQLKQVIHLNSKIGKASDKLAGLIKEINEIGYSFWPSEFFSIPELLRTTDNHKMNDHNLHMWQSMRKYILGDRRESQEGEVIQPKIQPTDYQDIKIELVSPGDDIEIDPEEERRNTLHYAWGAAPPLSSLLDTITKASKGFQPTYDDVIGVAIRSRKANEKTEYIRAFGSILIDRYKFKLTNNLMASIAITANVILNNENIDVSIDDVRKALANTG
;
A
#
# COMPACT_ATOMS: atom_id res chain seq x y z
N MET A 1 -11.74 4.18 -38.64
CA MET A 1 -12.67 3.07 -38.91
C MET A 1 -14.06 3.57 -38.57
N ASP A 2 -15.07 3.28 -39.38
CA ASP A 2 -16.43 3.72 -39.09
C ASP A 2 -17.01 2.86 -37.96
N VAL A 3 -17.32 3.49 -36.83
CA VAL A 3 -17.93 2.81 -35.67
C VAL A 3 -19.36 2.41 -36.04
N PRO A 4 -19.79 1.15 -35.77
CA PRO A 4 -21.11 0.67 -36.16
C PRO A 4 -22.25 1.59 -35.75
N GLY A 5 -23.32 1.61 -36.55
CA GLY A 5 -24.48 2.48 -36.34
C GLY A 5 -25.21 2.23 -35.02
N TYR A 6 -25.11 1.02 -34.45
CA TYR A 6 -25.77 0.64 -33.21
C TYR A 6 -25.09 1.19 -31.94
N VAL A 7 -23.87 1.72 -32.04
CA VAL A 7 -23.14 2.25 -30.88
C VAL A 7 -23.66 3.66 -30.56
N PRO A 8 -24.09 3.95 -29.32
CA PRO A 8 -24.53 5.29 -28.95
C PRO A 8 -23.45 6.35 -29.17
N ALA A 9 -23.82 7.55 -29.60
CA ALA A 9 -22.88 8.63 -29.90
C ALA A 9 -21.96 8.96 -28.71
N ALA A 10 -22.51 8.97 -27.49
CA ALA A 10 -21.75 9.17 -26.26
C ALA A 10 -20.63 8.14 -26.07
N VAL A 11 -20.91 6.87 -26.39
CA VAL A 11 -19.92 5.78 -26.30
C VAL A 11 -18.87 5.90 -27.40
N LYS A 12 -19.27 6.28 -28.63
CA LYS A 12 -18.33 6.54 -29.73
C LYS A 12 -17.32 7.61 -29.34
N MET A 13 -17.79 8.71 -28.77
CA MET A 13 -16.93 9.80 -28.32
C MET A 13 -16.02 9.35 -27.18
N GLU A 14 -16.54 8.64 -26.17
CA GLU A 14 -15.74 8.15 -25.05
C GLU A 14 -14.62 7.20 -25.50
N ILE A 15 -14.97 6.15 -26.26
CA ILE A 15 -13.98 5.18 -26.74
C ILE A 15 -12.96 5.85 -27.66
N SER A 16 -13.38 6.79 -28.52
CA SER A 16 -12.44 7.52 -29.38
C SER A 16 -11.52 8.42 -28.58
N SER A 17 -12.04 9.13 -27.57
CA SER A 17 -11.24 9.96 -26.67
C SER A 17 -10.21 9.13 -25.92
N ILE A 18 -10.59 7.95 -25.41
CA ILE A 18 -9.65 7.04 -24.74
C ILE A 18 -8.61 6.52 -25.74
N LEU A 19 -9.03 5.96 -26.88
CA LEU A 19 -8.10 5.33 -27.84
C LEU A 19 -7.15 6.33 -28.51
N TYR A 20 -7.65 7.50 -28.89
CA TYR A 20 -6.93 8.46 -29.73
C TYR A 20 -6.51 9.74 -29.01
N GLY A 21 -7.06 10.00 -27.83
CA GLY A 21 -6.89 11.25 -27.09
C GLY A 21 -7.94 12.29 -27.48
N ASP A 22 -8.07 13.33 -26.66
CA ASP A 22 -8.94 14.50 -26.90
C ASP A 22 -8.21 15.65 -27.64
N GLY A 23 -6.94 15.44 -27.99
CA GLY A 23 -6.10 16.42 -28.68
C GLY A 23 -5.60 17.56 -27.79
N GLN A 24 -5.89 17.57 -26.48
CA GLN A 24 -5.57 18.70 -25.60
C GLN A 24 -4.26 18.51 -24.84
N GLU A 25 -3.88 17.29 -24.40
CA GLU A 25 -2.61 17.12 -23.66
C GLU A 25 -2.11 15.67 -23.53
N TYR A 26 -3.01 14.69 -23.50
CA TYR A 26 -2.64 13.28 -23.35
C TYR A 26 -2.88 12.51 -24.66
N GLY A 27 -1.82 11.93 -25.21
CA GLY A 27 -1.93 11.00 -26.32
C GLY A 27 -2.78 9.79 -25.91
N GLY A 28 -3.71 9.38 -26.78
CA GLY A 28 -4.57 8.22 -26.51
C GLY A 28 -3.80 6.91 -26.33
N TRP A 29 -4.50 5.86 -25.89
CA TRP A 29 -3.89 4.56 -25.61
C TRP A 29 -3.19 3.93 -26.83
N GLU A 30 -3.66 4.18 -28.05
CA GLU A 30 -2.96 3.72 -29.26
C GLU A 30 -1.63 4.45 -29.47
N GLN A 31 -1.58 5.76 -29.19
CA GLN A 31 -0.34 6.52 -29.29
C GLN A 31 0.66 6.09 -28.21
N LEU A 32 0.17 5.83 -26.99
CA LEU A 32 1.00 5.28 -25.92
C LEU A 32 1.55 3.90 -26.28
N LEU A 33 0.72 3.01 -26.84
CA LEU A 33 1.16 1.71 -27.34
C LEU A 33 2.22 1.86 -28.44
N PHE A 34 2.00 2.73 -29.41
CA PHE A 34 2.98 2.99 -30.47
C PHE A 34 4.32 3.52 -29.92
N LYS A 35 4.26 4.46 -28.96
CA LYS A 35 5.45 4.96 -28.27
C LYS A 35 6.19 3.83 -27.55
N GLN A 36 5.45 2.97 -26.85
CA GLN A 36 5.97 1.83 -26.13
C GLN A 36 6.65 0.81 -27.06
N GLU A 37 6.09 0.56 -28.24
CA GLU A 37 6.70 -0.29 -29.26
C GLU A 37 8.01 0.28 -29.79
N LYS A 38 8.05 1.60 -30.04
CA LYS A 38 9.26 2.29 -30.48
C LYS A 38 10.37 2.25 -29.41
N GLU A 39 10.01 2.43 -28.14
CA GLU A 39 10.95 2.30 -27.02
C GLU A 39 11.52 0.88 -26.92
N LEU A 40 10.67 -0.14 -27.04
CA LEU A 40 11.09 -1.54 -27.04
C LEU A 40 12.06 -1.85 -28.20
N GLN A 41 11.75 -1.38 -29.42
CA GLN A 41 12.63 -1.51 -30.58
C GLN A 41 14.01 -0.87 -30.33
N GLY A 42 14.04 0.32 -29.74
CA GLY A 42 15.29 1.00 -29.38
C GLY A 42 16.10 0.25 -28.32
N ILE A 43 15.46 -0.41 -27.35
CA ILE A 43 16.13 -1.27 -26.36
C ILE A 43 16.71 -2.51 -27.05
N GLU A 44 15.96 -3.14 -27.96
CA GLU A 44 16.40 -4.32 -28.70
C GLU A 44 17.59 -4.02 -29.62
N GLU A 45 17.58 -2.86 -30.28
CA GLU A 45 18.71 -2.40 -31.09
C GLU A 45 19.97 -2.17 -30.22
N LYS A 46 19.84 -1.51 -29.07
CA LYS A 46 20.95 -1.32 -28.11
C LYS A 46 21.50 -2.64 -27.60
N LEU A 47 20.64 -3.60 -27.29
CA LEU A 47 21.05 -4.95 -26.91
C LEU A 47 21.77 -5.68 -28.06
N ARG A 48 21.34 -5.49 -29.31
CA ARG A 48 21.99 -6.07 -30.49
C ARG A 48 23.40 -5.51 -30.72
N LEU A 49 23.58 -4.22 -30.49
CA LEU A 49 24.87 -3.53 -30.67
C LEU A 49 25.83 -3.72 -29.48
N SER A 50 25.34 -4.20 -28.34
CA SER A 50 26.15 -4.42 -27.14
C SER A 50 27.04 -5.67 -27.27
N PRO A 51 28.36 -5.59 -27.06
CA PRO A 51 29.26 -6.72 -27.22
C PRO A 51 28.99 -7.81 -26.17
N LYS A 52 28.73 -9.05 -26.63
CA LYS A 52 28.36 -10.23 -25.80
C LYS A 52 29.35 -10.58 -24.69
N LYS A 53 30.61 -10.12 -24.76
CA LYS A 53 31.69 -10.53 -23.85
C LYS A 53 31.78 -9.72 -22.56
N THR A 54 31.04 -8.61 -22.44
CA THR A 54 31.00 -7.86 -21.19
C THR A 54 29.56 -7.89 -20.69
N LEU A 55 29.28 -8.78 -19.74
CA LEU A 55 28.18 -8.66 -18.78
C LEU A 55 28.40 -7.39 -17.95
N SER A 56 28.31 -6.24 -18.62
CA SER A 56 28.35 -4.96 -17.94
C SER A 56 27.00 -4.76 -17.29
N LYS A 57 27.01 -4.12 -16.11
CA LYS A 57 25.82 -3.64 -15.41
C LYS A 57 24.80 -2.98 -16.35
N TYR A 58 25.28 -2.31 -17.39
CA TYR A 58 24.46 -1.70 -18.44
C TYR A 58 23.63 -2.70 -19.25
N ALA A 59 24.19 -3.87 -19.62
CA ALA A 59 23.44 -4.90 -20.34
C ALA A 59 22.33 -5.50 -19.46
N GLU A 60 22.62 -5.74 -18.18
CA GLU A 60 21.62 -6.20 -17.20
C GLU A 60 20.47 -5.20 -17.04
N GLU A 61 20.80 -3.91 -16.91
CA GLU A 61 19.82 -2.83 -16.87
C GLU A 61 18.94 -2.80 -18.13
N LEU A 62 19.51 -3.00 -19.32
CA LEU A 62 18.74 -3.08 -20.57
C LEU A 62 17.82 -4.31 -20.62
N TYR A 63 18.24 -5.46 -20.11
CA TYR A 63 17.38 -6.66 -20.03
C TYR A 63 16.20 -6.45 -19.08
N CYS A 64 16.42 -5.85 -17.92
CA CYS A 64 15.35 -5.48 -16.98
C CYS A 64 14.36 -4.51 -17.64
N LYS A 65 14.86 -3.44 -18.25
CA LYS A 65 14.03 -2.48 -19.00
C LYS A 65 13.24 -3.15 -20.12
N ARG A 66 13.85 -4.05 -20.89
CA ARG A 66 13.15 -4.80 -21.95
C ARG A 66 11.99 -5.60 -21.39
N LYS A 67 12.19 -6.31 -20.27
CA LYS A 67 11.15 -7.13 -19.62
C LYS A 67 9.98 -6.28 -19.13
N GLU A 68 10.27 -5.17 -18.47
CA GLU A 68 9.28 -4.19 -18.02
C GLU A 68 8.48 -3.61 -19.20
N ASN A 69 9.20 -3.16 -20.23
CA ASN A 69 8.60 -2.59 -21.44
C ASN A 69 7.72 -3.58 -22.20
N LEU A 70 8.12 -4.85 -22.25
CA LEU A 70 7.33 -5.92 -22.86
C LEU A 70 6.05 -6.21 -22.06
N SER A 71 6.13 -6.22 -20.73
CA SER A 71 4.96 -6.40 -19.86
C SER A 71 3.97 -5.25 -20.02
N LEU A 72 4.48 -4.01 -20.07
CA LEU A 72 3.66 -2.83 -20.29
C LEU A 72 2.99 -2.86 -21.67
N LYS A 73 3.76 -3.16 -22.73
CA LYS A 73 3.23 -3.31 -24.10
C LYS A 73 2.05 -4.30 -24.14
N LYS A 74 2.21 -5.50 -23.58
CA LYS A 74 1.15 -6.52 -23.56
C LYS A 74 -0.11 -6.03 -22.85
N THR A 75 0.05 -5.31 -21.75
CA THR A 75 -1.06 -4.72 -21.00
C THR A 75 -1.81 -3.71 -21.87
N LEU A 76 -1.07 -2.77 -22.49
CA LEU A 76 -1.62 -1.77 -23.41
C LEU A 76 -2.34 -2.41 -24.60
N GLU A 77 -1.76 -3.43 -25.24
CA GLU A 77 -2.39 -4.18 -26.33
C GLU A 77 -3.72 -4.80 -25.90
N HIS A 78 -3.74 -5.43 -24.72
CA HIS A 78 -4.95 -6.02 -24.16
C HIS A 78 -6.03 -4.98 -23.85
N ASP A 79 -5.66 -3.78 -23.38
CA ASP A 79 -6.59 -2.69 -23.08
C ASP A 79 -7.16 -2.06 -24.35
N VAL A 80 -6.30 -1.76 -25.33
CA VAL A 80 -6.73 -1.27 -26.65
C VAL A 80 -7.68 -2.26 -27.32
N LEU A 81 -7.37 -3.57 -27.27
CA LEU A 81 -8.25 -4.60 -27.81
C LEU A 81 -9.59 -4.69 -27.08
N ALA A 82 -9.60 -4.51 -25.74
CA ALA A 82 -10.86 -4.49 -24.98
C ALA A 82 -11.76 -3.31 -25.38
N LEU A 83 -11.18 -2.11 -25.48
CA LEU A 83 -11.90 -0.92 -25.92
C LEU A 83 -12.44 -1.07 -27.34
N LYS A 84 -11.64 -1.66 -28.25
CA LYS A 84 -12.10 -2.02 -29.59
C LYS A 84 -13.27 -3.00 -29.56
N ARG A 85 -13.20 -4.05 -28.73
CA ARG A 85 -14.34 -4.99 -28.60
C ARG A 85 -15.60 -4.30 -28.07
N LEU A 86 -15.48 -3.39 -27.12
CA LEU A 86 -16.64 -2.61 -26.65
C LEU A 86 -17.30 -1.80 -27.78
N ALA A 87 -16.52 -1.24 -28.70
CA ALA A 87 -17.06 -0.49 -29.83
C ALA A 87 -17.55 -1.37 -30.99
N TYR A 88 -16.82 -2.43 -31.33
CA TYR A 88 -16.96 -3.12 -32.62
C TYR A 88 -17.45 -4.56 -32.52
N ASP A 89 -17.50 -5.17 -31.32
CA ASP A 89 -17.98 -6.55 -31.18
C ASP A 89 -19.50 -6.60 -31.45
N PRO A 90 -19.99 -7.49 -32.34
CA PRO A 90 -21.40 -7.59 -32.67
C PRO A 90 -22.30 -7.91 -31.45
N ARG A 91 -21.78 -8.63 -30.45
CA ARG A 91 -22.53 -8.95 -29.22
C ARG A 91 -22.91 -7.70 -28.43
N MET A 92 -22.13 -6.62 -28.56
CA MET A 92 -22.44 -5.34 -27.90
C MET A 92 -23.68 -4.66 -28.48
N GLN A 93 -24.15 -5.03 -29.68
CA GLN A 93 -25.41 -4.50 -30.22
C GLN A 93 -26.59 -4.74 -29.27
N GLU A 94 -26.69 -5.94 -28.71
CA GLU A 94 -27.73 -6.26 -27.74
C GLU A 94 -27.57 -5.45 -26.43
N VAL A 95 -26.34 -5.29 -25.97
CA VAL A 95 -26.02 -4.46 -24.79
C VAL A 95 -26.51 -3.04 -24.99
N TYR A 96 -26.15 -2.41 -26.11
CA TYR A 96 -26.54 -1.03 -26.36
C TYR A 96 -28.05 -0.88 -26.55
N ALA A 97 -28.73 -1.86 -27.15
CA ALA A 97 -30.19 -1.85 -27.23
C ALA A 97 -30.84 -1.88 -25.84
N LYS A 98 -30.35 -2.75 -24.94
CA LYS A 98 -30.84 -2.83 -23.55
C LYS A 98 -30.52 -1.56 -22.76
N LEU A 99 -29.30 -1.04 -22.86
CA LEU A 99 -28.90 0.18 -22.17
C LEU A 99 -29.69 1.39 -22.66
N THR A 100 -30.00 1.49 -23.96
CA THR A 100 -30.83 2.60 -24.50
C THR A 100 -32.26 2.58 -23.97
N ALA A 101 -32.78 1.41 -23.59
CA ALA A 101 -34.09 1.33 -22.94
C ALA A 101 -34.07 1.80 -21.48
N GLU A 102 -32.91 1.84 -20.82
CA GLU A 102 -32.79 2.11 -19.38
C GLU A 102 -32.09 3.42 -19.03
N LEU A 103 -31.05 3.77 -19.79
CA LEU A 103 -30.22 4.94 -19.58
C LEU A 103 -30.76 6.10 -20.41
N LYS A 104 -30.85 7.28 -19.78
CA LYS A 104 -31.42 8.49 -20.40
C LYS A 104 -30.37 9.53 -20.73
N GLU A 105 -29.24 9.49 -20.03
CA GLU A 105 -28.20 10.52 -20.13
C GLU A 105 -26.92 9.94 -20.73
N ASP A 106 -26.26 10.70 -21.60
CA ASP A 106 -24.98 10.35 -22.22
C ASP A 106 -23.92 9.96 -21.19
N ASN A 107 -23.88 10.66 -20.04
CA ASN A 107 -22.93 10.36 -18.97
C ASN A 107 -23.12 8.96 -18.38
N GLN A 108 -24.35 8.43 -18.37
CA GLN A 108 -24.60 7.07 -17.89
C GLN A 108 -23.97 6.03 -18.83
N PHE A 109 -24.03 6.25 -20.14
CA PHE A 109 -23.36 5.38 -21.11
C PHE A 109 -21.84 5.43 -20.95
N ARG A 110 -21.28 6.63 -20.79
CA ARG A 110 -19.83 6.80 -20.55
C ARG A 110 -19.42 6.08 -19.26
N ASN A 111 -20.11 6.36 -18.16
CA ASN A 111 -19.85 5.72 -16.87
C ASN A 111 -19.95 4.19 -16.95
N TYR A 112 -20.90 3.64 -17.71
CA TYR A 112 -21.02 2.20 -17.91
C TYR A 112 -19.80 1.61 -18.61
N ILE A 113 -19.39 2.21 -19.74
CA ILE A 113 -18.27 1.73 -20.55
C ILE A 113 -16.94 1.91 -19.81
N SER A 114 -16.72 3.06 -19.18
CA SER A 114 -15.51 3.34 -18.42
C SER A 114 -15.41 2.44 -17.18
N SER A 115 -16.54 2.09 -16.54
CA SER A 115 -16.56 1.09 -15.46
C SER A 115 -16.23 -0.31 -15.96
N ALA A 116 -16.79 -0.71 -17.11
CA ALA A 116 -16.56 -2.02 -17.70
C ALA A 116 -15.08 -2.22 -18.04
N TRP A 117 -14.45 -1.19 -18.62
CA TRP A 117 -13.03 -1.19 -18.93
C TRP A 117 -12.16 -1.11 -17.67
N ALA A 118 -12.46 -0.21 -16.73
CA ALA A 118 -11.68 -0.05 -15.49
C ALA A 118 -11.71 -1.29 -14.57
N ALA A 119 -12.74 -2.13 -14.67
CA ALA A 119 -12.85 -3.40 -13.96
C ALA A 119 -11.92 -4.50 -14.54
N LYS A 120 -11.37 -4.31 -15.73
CA LYS A 120 -10.44 -5.24 -16.37
C LYS A 120 -9.03 -5.05 -15.80
N GLN A 121 -8.83 -5.41 -14.54
CA GLN A 121 -7.51 -5.37 -13.89
C GLN A 121 -6.99 -6.78 -13.61
N ASP A 122 -5.67 -6.93 -13.54
CA ASP A 122 -5.05 -8.15 -13.04
C ASP A 122 -5.11 -8.20 -11.51
N TYR A 123 -6.16 -8.81 -10.99
CA TYR A 123 -6.37 -8.98 -9.56
C TYR A 123 -5.39 -9.96 -8.89
N SER A 124 -4.62 -10.73 -9.66
CA SER A 124 -3.66 -11.69 -9.12
C SER A 124 -2.51 -10.98 -8.38
N ILE A 125 -2.15 -9.78 -8.82
CA ILE A 125 -1.10 -8.95 -8.20
C ILE A 125 -1.50 -8.56 -6.77
N TYR A 126 -2.70 -8.03 -6.59
CA TYR A 126 -3.22 -7.64 -5.27
C TYR A 126 -3.39 -8.85 -4.34
N ARG A 127 -3.81 -10.00 -4.88
CA ARG A 127 -3.84 -11.25 -4.11
C ARG A 127 -2.45 -11.68 -3.66
N ALA A 128 -1.45 -11.55 -4.52
CA ALA A 128 -0.06 -11.88 -4.17
C ALA A 128 0.48 -10.93 -3.08
N GLN A 129 0.18 -9.64 -3.18
CA GLN A 129 0.51 -8.65 -2.18
C GLN A 129 -0.14 -8.98 -0.82
N LEU A 130 -1.45 -9.26 -0.77
CA LEU A 130 -2.11 -9.67 0.47
C LEU A 130 -1.49 -10.93 1.08
N LYS A 131 -1.20 -11.95 0.26
CA LYS A 131 -0.52 -13.16 0.73
C LYS A 131 0.85 -12.83 1.34
N GLN A 132 1.61 -11.95 0.69
CA GLN A 132 2.91 -11.52 1.20
C GLN A 132 2.78 -10.74 2.51
N VAL A 133 1.80 -9.84 2.61
CA VAL A 133 1.51 -9.08 3.83
C VAL A 133 1.11 -10.01 4.98
N ILE A 134 0.20 -10.97 4.75
CA ILE A 134 -0.18 -11.99 5.75
C ILE A 134 1.04 -12.79 6.21
N HIS A 135 1.88 -13.21 5.26
CA HIS A 135 3.09 -13.97 5.56
C HIS A 135 4.09 -13.16 6.39
N LEU A 136 4.34 -11.91 6.01
CA LEU A 136 5.23 -11.01 6.74
C LEU A 136 4.69 -10.71 8.14
N ASN A 137 3.40 -10.40 8.27
CA ASN A 137 2.76 -10.18 9.56
C ASN A 137 2.86 -11.42 10.48
N SER A 138 2.65 -12.62 9.93
CA SER A 138 2.84 -13.88 10.67
C SER A 138 4.29 -14.06 11.14
N LYS A 139 5.27 -13.73 10.30
CA LYS A 139 6.69 -13.76 10.67
C LYS A 139 7.03 -12.76 11.76
N ILE A 140 6.51 -11.53 11.65
CA ILE A 140 6.68 -10.47 12.66
C ILE A 140 6.13 -10.96 14.00
N GLY A 141 4.88 -11.41 14.04
CA GLY A 141 4.26 -11.91 15.27
C GLY A 141 5.06 -13.06 15.91
N LYS A 142 5.53 -14.04 15.13
CA LYS A 142 6.36 -15.15 15.65
C LYS A 142 7.73 -14.68 16.17
N ALA A 143 8.35 -13.73 15.48
CA ALA A 143 9.65 -13.19 15.89
C ALA A 143 9.52 -12.38 17.17
N SER A 144 8.48 -11.55 17.29
CA SER A 144 8.16 -10.80 18.50
C SER A 144 7.88 -11.71 19.69
N ASP A 145 7.06 -12.75 19.50
CA ASP A 145 6.76 -13.77 20.53
C ASP A 145 8.03 -14.48 21.03
N LYS A 146 8.88 -14.92 20.08
CA LYS A 146 10.15 -15.58 20.41
C LYS A 146 11.10 -14.65 21.17
N LEU A 147 11.25 -13.40 20.71
CA LEU A 147 12.12 -12.42 21.36
C LEU A 147 11.61 -12.06 22.77
N ALA A 148 10.28 -11.91 22.92
CA ALA A 148 9.66 -11.68 24.22
C ALA A 148 9.94 -12.84 25.19
N GLY A 149 9.84 -14.09 24.72
CA GLY A 149 10.19 -15.28 25.49
C GLY A 149 11.64 -15.29 25.94
N LEU A 150 12.59 -15.05 25.03
CA LEU A 150 14.02 -14.99 25.35
C LEU A 150 14.35 -13.90 26.37
N ILE A 151 13.73 -12.71 26.26
CA ILE A 151 13.93 -11.62 27.23
C ILE A 151 13.39 -12.01 28.61
N LYS A 152 12.25 -12.70 28.68
CA LYS A 152 11.68 -13.20 29.95
C LYS A 152 12.59 -14.26 30.58
N GLU A 153 13.06 -15.24 29.81
CA GLU A 153 13.99 -16.27 30.28
C GLU A 153 15.28 -15.65 30.82
N ILE A 154 15.85 -14.66 30.13
CA ILE A 154 17.05 -13.96 30.61
C ILE A 154 16.79 -13.24 31.94
N ASN A 155 15.63 -12.59 32.06
CA ASN A 155 15.26 -11.90 33.30
C ASN A 155 15.11 -12.88 34.48
N GLU A 156 14.57 -14.08 34.22
CA GLU A 156 14.45 -15.15 35.23
C GLU A 156 15.80 -15.70 35.70
N ILE A 157 16.81 -15.75 34.82
CA ILE A 157 18.18 -16.17 35.17
C ILE A 157 18.85 -15.19 36.15
N GLY A 158 18.42 -13.92 36.18
CA GLY A 158 18.90 -12.92 37.14
C GLY A 158 20.37 -12.49 36.94
N TYR A 159 20.92 -12.69 35.73
CA TYR A 159 22.31 -12.34 35.42
C TYR A 159 22.45 -10.85 35.08
N SER A 160 23.21 -10.08 35.86
CA SER A 160 23.23 -8.61 35.76
C SER A 160 24.04 -8.03 34.59
N PHE A 161 24.70 -8.85 33.76
CA PHE A 161 25.61 -8.38 32.70
C PHE A 161 24.99 -8.34 31.29
N TRP A 162 23.68 -8.50 31.17
CA TRP A 162 23.04 -8.37 29.85
C TRP A 162 22.93 -6.91 29.41
N PRO A 163 22.96 -6.63 28.10
CA PRO A 163 22.80 -5.27 27.61
C PRO A 163 21.48 -4.67 28.08
N SER A 164 21.55 -3.48 28.67
CA SER A 164 20.43 -2.82 29.31
C SER A 164 19.27 -2.50 28.35
N GLU A 165 19.54 -2.40 27.05
CA GLU A 165 18.57 -2.13 25.99
C GLU A 165 17.52 -3.22 25.84
N PHE A 166 17.80 -4.45 26.28
CA PHE A 166 16.82 -5.53 26.28
C PHE A 166 15.75 -5.38 27.37
N PHE A 167 16.03 -4.58 28.40
CA PHE A 167 15.19 -4.45 29.60
C PHE A 167 14.71 -3.02 29.85
N SER A 168 15.39 -2.02 29.28
CA SER A 168 15.11 -0.61 29.45
C SER A 168 14.83 0.07 28.12
N ILE A 169 13.57 0.51 27.95
CA ILE A 169 13.15 1.33 26.80
C ILE A 169 13.95 2.65 26.77
N PRO A 170 14.19 3.36 27.89
CA PRO A 170 15.08 4.52 27.91
C PRO A 170 16.46 4.26 27.32
N GLU A 171 17.11 3.15 27.69
CA GLU A 171 18.46 2.82 27.18
C GLU A 171 18.43 2.48 25.69
N LEU A 172 17.42 1.73 25.24
CA LEU A 172 17.23 1.44 23.82
C LEU A 172 17.03 2.73 23.01
N LEU A 173 16.21 3.67 23.50
CA LEU A 173 16.01 4.96 22.85
C LEU A 173 17.26 5.86 22.91
N ARG A 174 18.08 5.72 23.96
CA ARG A 174 19.33 6.47 24.10
C ARG A 174 20.34 6.10 23.02
N THR A 175 20.36 4.83 22.59
CA THR A 175 21.30 4.28 21.60
C THR A 175 20.75 4.21 20.17
N THR A 176 19.42 4.37 19.99
CA THR A 176 18.78 4.27 18.66
C THR A 176 18.71 5.61 17.92
N ASP A 177 19.44 5.72 16.82
CA ASP A 177 19.37 6.86 15.89
C ASP A 177 18.52 6.56 14.63
N ASN A 178 17.96 7.59 14.02
CA ASN A 178 17.07 7.52 12.85
C ASN A 178 17.80 7.80 11.50
N HIS A 179 19.07 7.37 11.36
CA HIS A 179 19.97 7.66 10.23
C HIS A 179 19.45 7.34 8.81
N LYS A 180 18.42 6.49 8.68
CA LYS A 180 18.01 5.88 7.40
C LYS A 180 16.54 6.11 7.02
N MET A 181 15.78 6.87 7.78
CA MET A 181 14.37 7.13 7.47
C MET A 181 14.23 8.43 6.68
N ASN A 182 13.77 8.32 5.43
CA ASN A 182 13.34 9.47 4.65
C ASN A 182 12.28 10.24 5.47
N ASP A 183 12.43 11.56 5.55
CA ASP A 183 11.54 12.52 6.23
C ASP A 183 11.67 12.67 7.76
N HIS A 184 12.54 11.91 8.43
CA HIS A 184 12.78 12.11 9.87
C HIS A 184 14.04 12.95 10.13
N ASN A 185 13.88 14.05 10.88
CA ASN A 185 14.98 14.94 11.19
C ASN A 185 15.83 14.38 12.35
N LEU A 186 17.01 13.83 12.03
CA LEU A 186 17.98 13.31 13.01
C LEU A 186 18.37 14.33 14.06
N HIS A 187 18.63 15.57 13.65
CA HIS A 187 18.99 16.65 14.56
C HIS A 187 17.86 16.95 15.55
N MET A 188 16.61 16.93 15.08
CA MET A 188 15.45 17.09 15.96
C MET A 188 15.33 15.93 16.95
N TRP A 189 15.50 14.68 16.50
CA TRP A 189 15.47 13.51 17.40
C TRP A 189 16.57 13.57 18.47
N GLN A 190 17.80 13.90 18.10
CA GLN A 190 18.92 14.03 19.06
C GLN A 190 18.65 15.13 20.09
N SER A 191 18.07 16.26 19.66
CA SER A 191 17.68 17.34 20.57
C SER A 191 16.54 16.93 21.51
N MET A 192 15.49 16.29 20.99
CA MET A 192 14.34 15.87 21.80
C MET A 192 14.64 14.66 22.70
N ARG A 193 15.57 13.78 22.31
CA ARG A 193 15.92 12.57 23.07
C ARG A 193 16.28 12.91 24.52
N LYS A 194 17.17 13.88 24.73
CA LYS A 194 17.57 14.31 26.08
C LYS A 194 16.36 14.76 26.91
N TYR A 195 15.44 15.51 26.28
CA TYR A 195 14.22 15.99 26.93
C TYR A 195 13.25 14.85 27.29
N ILE A 196 13.01 13.90 26.38
CA ILE A 196 12.09 12.77 26.56
C ILE A 196 12.63 11.77 27.60
N LEU A 197 13.95 11.58 27.64
CA LEU A 197 14.60 10.69 28.61
C LEU A 197 14.76 11.32 30.00
N GLY A 198 14.48 12.63 30.14
CA GLY A 198 14.70 13.36 31.40
C GLY A 198 16.19 13.60 31.69
N ASP A 199 17.07 13.42 30.70
CA ASP A 199 18.50 13.66 30.84
C ASP A 199 18.75 15.17 31.06
N ARG A 200 19.68 15.51 31.98
CA ARG A 200 20.08 16.92 32.14
C ARG A 200 20.60 17.44 30.80
N ARG A 201 20.17 18.64 30.41
CA ARG A 201 20.93 19.39 29.41
C ARG A 201 22.30 19.60 30.04
N GLU A 202 23.33 18.99 29.46
CA GLU A 202 24.69 19.47 29.67
C GLU A 202 24.65 20.93 29.24
N SER A 203 24.69 21.84 30.21
CA SER A 203 24.88 23.24 29.93
C SER A 203 26.06 23.33 28.99
N GLN A 204 25.87 23.94 27.81
CA GLN A 204 26.99 24.46 27.03
C GLN A 204 27.54 25.69 27.78
N GLU A 205 28.02 25.47 29.00
CA GLU A 205 28.73 26.44 29.80
C GLU A 205 30.20 26.05 29.80
N GLY A 206 30.97 26.85 29.08
CA GLY A 206 32.36 27.13 29.46
C GLY A 206 33.40 26.19 28.89
N GLU A 207 34.44 26.81 28.36
CA GLU A 207 35.74 26.23 28.06
C GLU A 207 36.19 25.13 29.03
N VAL A 208 36.83 24.12 28.47
CA VAL A 208 37.68 23.17 29.18
C VAL A 208 38.79 23.96 29.89
N ILE A 209 38.53 24.41 31.12
CA ILE A 209 39.59 24.61 32.10
C ILE A 209 39.80 23.23 32.71
N GLN A 210 40.92 22.60 32.35
CA GLN A 210 41.34 21.34 32.95
C GLN A 210 41.27 21.46 34.49
N PRO A 211 40.49 20.61 35.18
CA PRO A 211 40.51 20.62 36.62
C PRO A 211 41.85 20.02 37.07
N LYS A 212 42.67 20.82 37.75
CA LYS A 212 43.66 20.28 38.68
C LYS A 212 42.90 19.43 39.67
N ILE A 213 43.01 18.12 39.54
CA ILE A 213 42.46 17.14 40.47
C ILE A 213 43.07 17.42 41.85
N GLN A 214 42.30 18.05 42.74
CA GLN A 214 42.49 17.92 44.17
C GLN A 214 41.52 16.83 44.66
N PRO A 215 42.00 15.79 45.36
CA PRO A 215 41.16 14.68 45.78
C PRO A 215 40.47 15.01 47.09
N THR A 216 39.36 15.76 47.04
CA THR A 216 38.29 15.78 48.06
C THR A 216 37.26 16.83 47.64
N ASP A 217 36.30 16.42 46.82
CA ASP A 217 35.02 17.11 46.76
C ASP A 217 33.99 16.03 46.43
N TYR A 218 33.62 15.26 47.46
CA TYR A 218 32.39 14.51 47.39
C TYR A 218 31.28 15.57 47.39
N GLN A 219 30.58 15.72 46.27
CA GLN A 219 29.32 16.47 46.29
C GLN A 219 28.43 15.78 47.32
N ASP A 220 28.21 16.44 48.46
CA ASP A 220 27.32 15.95 49.50
C ASP A 220 25.94 15.73 48.88
N ILE A 221 25.55 14.46 48.72
CA ILE A 221 24.19 14.09 48.34
C ILE A 221 23.32 14.44 49.54
N LYS A 222 22.71 15.63 49.53
CA LYS A 222 21.76 16.05 50.56
C LYS A 222 20.45 15.30 50.34
N ILE A 223 20.31 14.15 51.01
CA ILE A 223 19.04 13.40 51.06
C ILE A 223 18.17 14.06 52.12
N GLU A 224 17.22 14.88 51.69
CA GLU A 224 16.22 15.51 52.57
C GLU A 224 14.99 14.59 52.61
N LEU A 225 14.87 13.82 53.69
CA LEU A 225 13.71 12.96 53.93
C LEU A 225 12.56 13.82 54.44
N VAL A 226 11.46 13.83 53.69
CA VAL A 226 10.32 14.72 53.92
C VAL A 226 9.12 13.91 54.40
N SER A 227 8.34 14.48 55.32
CA SER A 227 7.11 13.84 55.79
C SER A 227 6.00 13.97 54.72
N PRO A 228 5.09 12.98 54.61
CA PRO A 228 3.95 13.10 53.70
C PRO A 228 3.07 14.30 54.06
N GLY A 229 3.00 15.31 53.18
CA GLY A 229 2.17 16.51 53.35
C GLY A 229 2.92 17.83 53.55
N ASP A 230 4.26 17.83 53.58
CA ASP A 230 5.05 19.05 53.54
C ASP A 230 5.15 19.58 52.10
N ASP A 231 4.68 20.80 51.86
CA ASP A 231 4.83 21.51 50.58
C ASP A 231 6.29 21.95 50.40
N ILE A 232 7.13 21.08 49.83
CA ILE A 232 8.44 21.48 49.34
C ILE A 232 8.27 22.10 47.97
N GLU A 233 8.78 23.31 47.81
CA GLU A 233 8.98 23.95 46.51
C GLU A 233 10.12 23.23 45.76
N ILE A 234 9.77 22.21 44.97
CA ILE A 234 10.68 21.54 44.05
C ILE A 234 10.83 22.44 42.82
N ASP A 235 12.05 22.60 42.32
CA ASP A 235 12.27 23.26 41.01
C ASP A 235 11.39 22.58 39.95
N PRO A 236 10.52 23.32 39.22
CA PRO A 236 9.63 22.75 38.22
C PRO A 236 10.34 21.89 37.17
N GLU A 237 11.60 22.18 36.83
CA GLU A 237 12.39 21.35 35.91
C GLU A 237 12.85 20.03 36.56
N GLU A 238 13.15 20.03 37.85
CA GLU A 238 13.47 18.83 38.62
C GLU A 238 12.23 17.96 38.84
N GLU A 239 11.10 18.56 39.18
CA GLU A 239 9.80 17.87 39.28
C GLU A 239 9.43 17.20 37.96
N ARG A 240 9.59 17.91 36.83
CA ARG A 240 9.35 17.36 35.48
C ARG A 240 10.25 16.16 35.19
N ARG A 241 11.54 16.22 35.54
CA ARG A 241 12.49 15.11 35.33
C ARG A 241 12.17 13.92 36.21
N ASN A 242 11.87 14.14 37.48
CA ASN A 242 11.46 13.08 38.42
C ASN A 242 10.18 12.40 37.93
N THR A 243 9.22 13.17 37.41
CA THR A 243 8.00 12.66 36.79
C THR A 243 8.30 11.78 35.58
N LEU A 244 9.23 12.18 34.70
CA LEU A 244 9.63 11.37 33.54
C LEU A 244 10.37 10.09 33.95
N HIS A 245 11.28 10.16 34.93
CA HIS A 245 11.95 8.96 35.45
C HIS A 245 10.96 7.99 36.11
N TYR A 246 10.00 8.51 36.88
CA TYR A 246 8.92 7.70 37.44
C TYR A 246 8.07 7.06 36.34
N ALA A 247 7.69 7.82 35.31
CA ALA A 247 6.92 7.32 34.19
C ALA A 247 7.67 6.20 33.42
N TRP A 248 8.99 6.34 33.22
CA TRP A 248 9.81 5.29 32.63
C TRP A 248 9.98 4.07 33.53
N GLY A 249 10.08 4.25 34.85
CA GLY A 249 10.09 3.15 35.82
C GLY A 249 8.76 2.39 35.89
N ALA A 250 7.64 3.07 35.61
CA ALA A 250 6.31 2.48 35.52
C ALA A 250 5.96 1.95 34.12
N ALA A 251 6.79 2.20 33.11
CA ALA A 251 6.52 1.77 31.74
C ALA A 251 6.57 0.24 31.63
N PRO A 252 5.72 -0.37 30.78
CA PRO A 252 5.80 -1.80 30.53
C PRO A 252 7.18 -2.20 29.99
N PRO A 253 7.73 -3.35 30.39
CA PRO A 253 9.01 -3.82 29.88
C PRO A 253 8.90 -4.14 28.38
N LEU A 254 10.05 -4.14 27.69
CA LEU A 254 10.12 -4.40 26.24
C LEU A 254 9.43 -5.72 25.84
N SER A 255 9.56 -6.77 26.65
CA SER A 255 8.88 -8.05 26.42
C SER A 255 7.35 -7.92 26.38
N SER A 256 6.76 -7.05 27.20
CA SER A 256 5.30 -6.79 27.19
C SER A 256 4.87 -5.98 25.96
N LEU A 257 5.72 -5.08 25.47
CA LEU A 257 5.48 -4.38 24.20
C LEU A 257 5.53 -5.35 23.01
N LEU A 258 6.48 -6.29 23.01
CA LEU A 258 6.59 -7.34 22.00
C LEU A 258 5.40 -8.31 22.04
N ASP A 259 4.87 -8.63 23.23
CA ASP A 259 3.63 -9.39 23.37
C ASP A 259 2.43 -8.63 22.75
N THR A 260 2.41 -7.30 22.89
CA THR A 260 1.37 -6.45 22.28
C THR A 260 1.45 -6.50 20.76
N ILE A 261 2.65 -6.42 20.18
CA ILE A 261 2.87 -6.61 18.74
C ILE A 261 2.37 -7.99 18.31
N THR A 262 2.71 -9.04 19.07
CA THR A 262 2.27 -10.41 18.80
C THR A 262 0.75 -10.52 18.78
N LYS A 263 0.05 -9.91 19.75
CA LYS A 263 -1.42 -9.87 19.80
C LYS A 263 -2.00 -9.12 18.61
N ALA A 264 -1.44 -7.95 18.27
CA ALA A 264 -1.85 -7.17 17.11
C ALA A 264 -1.69 -7.97 15.81
N SER A 265 -0.56 -8.65 15.63
CA SER A 265 -0.30 -9.52 14.48
C SER A 265 -1.29 -10.68 14.39
N LYS A 266 -1.71 -11.28 15.51
CA LYS A 266 -2.73 -12.35 15.52
C LYS A 266 -4.11 -11.85 15.08
N GLY A 267 -4.46 -10.60 15.42
CA GLY A 267 -5.73 -9.99 15.05
C GLY A 267 -5.75 -9.33 13.66
N PHE A 268 -4.59 -9.17 13.02
CA PHE A 268 -4.48 -8.44 11.77
C PHE A 268 -5.08 -9.20 10.58
N GLN A 269 -6.05 -8.57 9.92
CA GLN A 269 -6.67 -9.05 8.69
C GLN A 269 -6.51 -7.98 7.60
N PRO A 270 -5.57 -8.15 6.66
CA PRO A 270 -5.38 -7.15 5.62
C PRO A 270 -6.54 -7.18 4.63
N THR A 271 -7.13 -6.01 4.38
CA THR A 271 -8.17 -5.78 3.39
C THR A 271 -7.79 -4.60 2.50
N TYR A 272 -8.41 -4.54 1.32
CA TYR A 272 -8.48 -3.30 0.56
C TYR A 272 -9.89 -2.74 0.73
N ASP A 273 -10.02 -1.43 0.88
CA ASP A 273 -11.29 -0.78 1.20
C ASP A 273 -12.06 -0.33 -0.06
N ASP A 274 -11.54 -0.62 -1.24
CA ASP A 274 -12.04 -0.15 -2.53
C ASP A 274 -12.53 -1.29 -3.45
N VAL A 275 -12.66 -0.98 -4.74
CA VAL A 275 -13.04 -1.91 -5.82
C VAL A 275 -12.17 -3.17 -5.83
N ILE A 276 -10.88 -3.04 -5.51
CA ILE A 276 -9.95 -4.18 -5.46
C ILE A 276 -10.38 -5.14 -4.36
N GLY A 277 -10.68 -4.60 -3.17
CA GLY A 277 -11.14 -5.39 -2.03
C GLY A 277 -12.44 -6.14 -2.32
N VAL A 278 -13.37 -5.46 -2.99
CA VAL A 278 -14.64 -6.06 -3.44
C VAL A 278 -14.37 -7.19 -4.45
N ALA A 279 -13.52 -6.96 -5.45
CA ALA A 279 -13.17 -7.95 -6.47
C ALA A 279 -12.59 -9.22 -5.84
N ILE A 280 -11.60 -9.08 -4.95
CA ILE A 280 -10.83 -10.20 -4.41
C ILE A 280 -11.36 -10.75 -3.08
N ARG A 281 -12.53 -10.30 -2.62
CA ARG A 281 -13.18 -10.72 -1.36
C ARG A 281 -13.29 -12.25 -1.22
N SER A 282 -13.46 -12.97 -2.33
CA SER A 282 -13.43 -14.44 -2.32
C SER A 282 -12.01 -14.96 -2.05
N ARG A 283 -11.87 -15.99 -1.21
CA ARG A 283 -10.57 -16.66 -0.98
C ARG A 283 -10.01 -17.32 -2.25
N LYS A 284 -10.87 -17.88 -3.11
CA LYS A 284 -10.46 -18.55 -4.35
C LYS A 284 -10.46 -17.54 -5.49
N ALA A 285 -9.36 -17.51 -6.24
CA ALA A 285 -9.23 -16.70 -7.45
C ALA A 285 -10.23 -17.18 -8.51
N ASN A 286 -10.94 -16.22 -9.09
CA ASN A 286 -11.91 -16.48 -10.15
C ASN A 286 -12.06 -15.20 -10.98
N GLU A 287 -11.42 -15.18 -12.14
CA GLU A 287 -11.36 -14.02 -13.05
C GLU A 287 -12.76 -13.49 -13.38
N LYS A 288 -13.71 -14.39 -13.71
CA LYS A 288 -15.12 -14.04 -13.96
C LYS A 288 -15.74 -13.28 -12.79
N THR A 289 -15.64 -13.84 -11.60
CA THR A 289 -16.30 -13.27 -10.41
C THR A 289 -15.64 -11.98 -9.96
N GLU A 290 -14.30 -11.91 -10.05
CA GLU A 290 -13.51 -10.72 -9.71
C GLU A 290 -13.87 -9.55 -10.64
N TYR A 291 -13.88 -9.79 -11.95
CA TYR A 291 -14.28 -8.80 -12.94
C TYR A 291 -15.70 -8.28 -12.70
N ILE A 292 -16.68 -9.17 -12.52
CA ILE A 292 -18.08 -8.79 -12.32
C ILE A 292 -18.24 -7.96 -11.04
N ARG A 293 -17.58 -8.37 -9.94
CA ARG A 293 -17.65 -7.64 -8.65
C ARG A 293 -17.04 -6.26 -8.77
N ALA A 294 -15.88 -6.15 -9.42
CA ALA A 294 -15.26 -4.86 -9.68
C ALA A 294 -16.17 -3.96 -10.52
N PHE A 295 -16.70 -4.50 -11.63
CA PHE A 295 -17.57 -3.75 -12.53
C PHE A 295 -18.84 -3.28 -11.82
N GLY A 296 -19.52 -4.18 -11.09
CA GLY A 296 -20.70 -3.82 -10.32
C GLY A 296 -20.42 -2.82 -9.20
N SER A 297 -19.32 -2.97 -8.46
CA SER A 297 -18.93 -2.02 -7.41
C SER A 297 -18.70 -0.62 -7.96
N ILE A 298 -18.00 -0.48 -9.10
CA ILE A 298 -17.83 0.84 -9.73
C ILE A 298 -19.21 1.41 -10.13
N LEU A 299 -20.07 0.63 -10.79
CA LEU A 299 -21.39 1.09 -11.22
C LEU A 299 -22.29 1.52 -10.05
N ILE A 300 -22.34 0.72 -8.99
CA ILE A 300 -23.27 0.89 -7.87
C ILE A 300 -22.70 1.89 -6.87
N ASP A 301 -21.44 1.72 -6.45
CA ASP A 301 -20.88 2.48 -5.34
C ASP A 301 -20.43 3.87 -5.80
N ARG A 302 -19.82 3.96 -6.99
CA ARG A 302 -19.32 5.24 -7.53
C ARG A 302 -20.40 5.99 -8.31
N TYR A 303 -21.11 5.31 -9.22
CA TYR A 303 -22.05 5.97 -10.14
C TYR A 303 -23.53 5.80 -9.77
N LYS A 304 -23.84 5.09 -8.68
CA LYS A 304 -25.19 4.94 -8.11
C LYS A 304 -26.21 4.33 -9.08
N PHE A 305 -25.78 3.42 -9.95
CA PHE A 305 -26.69 2.69 -10.84
C PHE A 305 -27.59 1.75 -10.04
N LYS A 306 -28.88 1.72 -10.41
CA LYS A 306 -29.82 0.71 -9.91
C LYS A 306 -29.68 -0.57 -10.72
N LEU A 307 -29.39 -1.70 -10.07
CA LEU A 307 -29.32 -3.01 -10.72
C LEU A 307 -30.71 -3.50 -11.14
N THR A 308 -31.05 -3.28 -12.41
CA THR A 308 -32.23 -3.88 -13.06
C THR A 308 -31.86 -5.21 -13.74
N ASN A 309 -32.86 -5.96 -14.19
CA ASN A 309 -32.61 -7.19 -14.95
C ASN A 309 -31.93 -6.93 -16.30
N ASN A 310 -32.26 -5.84 -17.02
CA ASN A 310 -31.56 -5.58 -18.27
C ASN A 310 -30.14 -5.08 -18.02
N LEU A 311 -29.88 -4.29 -16.97
CA LEU A 311 -28.51 -3.90 -16.62
C LEU A 311 -27.66 -5.11 -16.24
N MET A 312 -28.18 -6.06 -15.46
CA MET A 312 -27.48 -7.32 -15.16
C MET A 312 -27.24 -8.16 -16.43
N ALA A 313 -28.19 -8.21 -17.35
CA ALA A 313 -28.02 -8.87 -18.64
C ALA A 313 -26.94 -8.20 -19.51
N SER A 314 -26.93 -6.86 -19.54
CA SER A 314 -25.90 -6.07 -20.19
C SER A 314 -24.53 -6.36 -19.59
N ILE A 315 -24.41 -6.41 -18.25
CA ILE A 315 -23.14 -6.72 -17.57
C ILE A 315 -22.62 -8.10 -17.97
N ALA A 316 -23.51 -9.11 -18.04
CA ALA A 316 -23.12 -10.46 -18.42
C ALA A 316 -22.55 -10.51 -19.86
N ILE A 317 -23.24 -9.91 -20.82
CA ILE A 317 -22.77 -9.85 -22.22
C ILE A 317 -21.47 -9.03 -22.32
N THR A 318 -21.41 -7.86 -21.66
CA THR A 318 -20.21 -7.01 -21.62
C THR A 318 -19.01 -7.75 -21.02
N ALA A 319 -19.20 -8.54 -19.97
CA ALA A 319 -18.14 -9.36 -19.38
C ALA A 319 -17.61 -10.42 -20.36
N ASN A 320 -18.51 -11.11 -21.06
CA ASN A 320 -18.14 -12.07 -22.12
C ASN A 320 -17.37 -11.41 -23.28
N VAL A 321 -17.67 -10.15 -23.60
CA VAL A 321 -16.97 -9.36 -24.63
C VAL A 321 -15.58 -8.89 -24.15
N ILE A 322 -15.47 -8.39 -22.92
CA ILE A 322 -14.21 -7.86 -22.39
C ILE A 322 -13.22 -8.98 -22.06
N LEU A 323 -13.66 -10.02 -21.35
CA LEU A 323 -12.82 -11.14 -20.96
C LEU A 323 -12.41 -11.96 -22.20
N ASN A 324 -13.35 -12.16 -23.13
CA ASN A 324 -13.13 -12.83 -24.41
C ASN A 324 -12.30 -14.12 -24.29
N ASN A 325 -12.69 -14.99 -23.36
CA ASN A 325 -12.05 -16.25 -23.09
C ASN A 325 -13.08 -17.36 -23.30
N GLU A 326 -12.82 -18.31 -24.19
CA GLU A 326 -13.75 -19.39 -24.55
C GLU A 326 -14.10 -20.29 -23.36
N ASN A 327 -13.24 -20.33 -22.33
CA ASN A 327 -13.48 -21.11 -21.12
C ASN A 327 -14.30 -20.36 -20.07
N ILE A 328 -14.63 -19.09 -20.33
CA ILE A 328 -15.39 -18.24 -19.42
C ILE A 328 -16.67 -17.84 -20.12
N ASP A 329 -17.77 -18.42 -19.66
CA ASP A 329 -19.11 -17.93 -19.97
C ASP A 329 -19.71 -17.26 -18.73
N VAL A 330 -20.18 -16.03 -18.93
CA VAL A 330 -20.85 -15.20 -17.93
C VAL A 330 -22.34 -15.16 -18.20
N SER A 331 -23.10 -15.77 -17.29
CA SER A 331 -24.56 -15.71 -17.31
C SER A 331 -25.09 -14.57 -16.43
N ILE A 332 -26.37 -14.23 -16.61
CA ILE A 332 -27.08 -13.28 -15.73
C ILE A 332 -27.08 -13.76 -14.28
N ASP A 333 -27.17 -15.08 -14.07
CA ASP A 333 -27.17 -15.66 -12.73
C ASP A 333 -25.81 -15.53 -12.04
N ASP A 334 -24.71 -15.62 -12.79
CA ASP A 334 -23.37 -15.31 -12.28
C ASP A 334 -23.29 -13.86 -11.81
N VAL A 335 -23.83 -12.91 -12.60
CA VAL A 335 -23.87 -11.49 -12.22
C VAL A 335 -24.67 -11.28 -10.94
N ARG A 336 -25.88 -11.85 -10.88
CA ARG A 336 -26.73 -11.76 -9.69
C ARG A 336 -26.02 -12.31 -8.44
N LYS A 337 -25.42 -13.50 -8.53
CA LYS A 337 -24.71 -14.14 -7.41
C LYS A 337 -23.47 -13.36 -6.98
N ALA A 338 -22.72 -12.83 -7.94
CA ALA A 338 -21.51 -12.05 -7.66
C ALA A 338 -21.83 -10.74 -6.95
N LEU A 339 -22.90 -10.06 -7.35
CA LEU A 339 -23.31 -8.75 -6.84
C LEU A 339 -24.25 -8.78 -5.64
N ALA A 340 -24.87 -9.92 -5.33
CA ALA A 340 -25.67 -10.09 -4.11
C ALA A 340 -24.85 -9.85 -2.83
N ASN A 341 -23.52 -9.99 -2.90
CA ASN A 341 -22.60 -9.85 -1.77
C ASN A 341 -21.75 -8.57 -1.85
N THR A 342 -22.04 -7.63 -2.74
CA THR A 342 -21.29 -6.37 -2.86
C THR A 342 -21.93 -5.20 -2.13
N GLY A 343 -23.21 -5.31 -1.75
CA GLY A 343 -23.93 -4.31 -0.95
C GLY A 343 -23.88 -4.57 0.56
#